data_AF-A0A6I3FYX0-F1
#
_entry.id   AF-A0A6I3FYX0-F1
#
_cell.length_a   1.000
_cell.length_b   1.000
_cell.length_c   1.000
_cell.angle_alpha   90.00
_cell.angle_beta   90.00
_cell.angle_gamma   90.00
#
_symmetry.space_group_name_H-M   'P 1'
#
loop_
_entity.id
_entity.type
_entity.pdbx_description
1 polymer ?
#
loop_
_entity_poly.entity_id
_entity_poly.type
_entity_poly.pdbx_seq_one_letter_code
_entity_poly.pdbx_strand_id
1 'polypeptide(L)'
;SMWHGIAAGKCGGKLTDMSFAIEQYIISQGKYGILREYGGHGIGTEMHQEPHILNFGKAGNGPEIMIGMALAIEPMITRGTDKTKVLSDDWTVVTTDKSRGAHFENSFAILPDGKPFVLTAHDGGKAELGALGVEISSLLT
;
A
#
# COMPACT_ATOMS: atom_id res chain seq x y z
N SER A 1 -5.72 -5.57 3.88
CA SER A 1 -5.10 -5.41 2.55
C SER A 1 -3.80 -4.64 2.67
N MET A 2 -3.81 -3.41 3.21
CA MET A 2 -2.62 -2.56 3.39
C MET A 2 -1.43 -3.29 4.03
N TRP A 3 -1.64 -3.92 5.19
CA TRP A 3 -0.59 -4.68 5.88
C TRP A 3 -0.02 -5.85 5.07
N HIS A 4 -0.83 -6.48 4.21
CA HIS A 4 -0.35 -7.55 3.31
C HIS A 4 0.52 -6.98 2.19
N GLY A 5 0.21 -5.78 1.71
CA GLY A 5 1.08 -5.02 0.80
C GLY A 5 2.43 -4.69 1.45
N ILE A 6 2.42 -4.09 2.64
CA ILE A 6 3.65 -3.74 3.37
C ILE A 6 4.48 -5.01 3.66
N ALA A 7 3.85 -6.11 4.08
CA ALA A 7 4.55 -7.37 4.35
C ALA A 7 5.20 -7.99 3.10
N ALA A 8 4.64 -7.76 1.91
CA ALA A 8 5.22 -8.17 0.64
C ALA A 8 6.34 -7.22 0.15
N GLY A 9 6.36 -5.98 0.64
CA GLY A 9 7.34 -4.95 0.32
C GLY A 9 8.69 -5.19 1.00
N LYS A 10 9.44 -6.20 0.55
CA LYS A 10 10.72 -6.62 1.16
C LYS A 10 11.91 -6.14 0.34
N CYS A 11 13.03 -5.86 1.00
CA CYS A 11 14.28 -5.55 0.32
C CYS A 11 14.64 -6.67 -0.69
N GLY A 12 14.99 -6.29 -1.92
CA GLY A 12 15.24 -7.20 -3.05
C GLY A 12 13.98 -7.70 -3.77
N GLY A 13 12.78 -7.43 -3.24
CA GLY A 13 11.51 -7.74 -3.87
C GLY A 13 11.17 -6.79 -5.03
N LYS A 14 10.18 -7.14 -5.84
CA LYS A 14 9.70 -6.27 -6.93
C LYS A 14 8.51 -5.46 -6.48
N LEU A 15 8.41 -4.21 -6.92
CA LEU A 15 7.37 -3.26 -6.49
C LEU A 15 5.96 -3.86 -6.54
N THR A 16 5.62 -4.54 -7.64
CA THR A 16 4.25 -5.08 -7.83
C THR A 16 3.96 -6.33 -7.01
N ASP A 17 4.93 -6.87 -6.26
CA ASP A 17 4.66 -7.92 -5.26
C ASP A 17 3.70 -7.39 -4.18
N MET A 18 3.82 -6.10 -3.83
CA MET A 18 2.88 -5.42 -2.93
C MET A 18 1.49 -5.31 -3.56
N SER A 19 1.42 -4.86 -4.82
CA SER A 19 0.17 -4.74 -5.57
C SER A 19 -0.59 -6.06 -5.64
N PHE A 20 0.13 -7.15 -5.95
CA PHE A 20 -0.42 -8.49 -5.99
C PHE A 20 -0.93 -8.95 -4.62
N ALA A 21 -0.14 -8.76 -3.56
CA ALA A 21 -0.54 -9.15 -2.20
C ALA A 21 -1.79 -8.39 -1.71
N ILE A 22 -1.90 -7.10 -2.02
CA ILE A 22 -3.08 -6.27 -1.72
C ILE A 22 -4.32 -6.83 -2.42
N GLU A 23 -4.25 -7.06 -3.73
CA GLU A 23 -5.38 -7.58 -4.51
C GLU A 23 -5.78 -8.99 -4.10
N GLN A 24 -4.83 -9.91 -3.92
CA GLN A 24 -5.14 -11.27 -3.48
C GLN A 24 -5.82 -11.28 -2.10
N TYR A 25 -5.37 -10.44 -1.17
CA TYR A 25 -6.05 -10.31 0.11
C TYR A 25 -7.47 -9.78 -0.08
N ILE A 26 -7.67 -8.71 -0.84
CA ILE A 26 -9.02 -8.15 -1.07
C ILE A 26 -9.96 -9.20 -1.67
N ILE A 27 -9.51 -9.93 -2.70
CA ILE A 27 -10.27 -11.02 -3.33
C ILE A 27 -10.67 -12.09 -2.32
N SER A 28 -9.75 -12.47 -1.41
CA SER A 28 -10.04 -13.47 -0.38
C SER A 28 -11.11 -13.03 0.64
N GLN A 29 -11.32 -11.71 0.81
CA GLN A 29 -12.32 -11.16 1.74
C GLN A 29 -13.71 -11.00 1.12
N GLY A 30 -13.84 -11.22 -0.19
CA GLY A 30 -15.09 -11.11 -0.93
C GLY A 30 -15.02 -10.16 -2.12
N LYS A 31 -16.19 -9.78 -2.63
CA LYS A 31 -16.29 -8.92 -3.81
C LYS A 31 -16.26 -7.44 -3.41
N TYR A 32 -15.19 -6.76 -3.80
CA TYR A 32 -14.98 -5.33 -3.62
C TYR A 32 -14.42 -4.72 -4.90
N GLY A 33 -14.67 -3.43 -5.12
CA GLY A 33 -13.95 -2.65 -6.11
C GLY A 33 -12.61 -2.19 -5.56
N ILE A 34 -11.58 -2.16 -6.40
CA ILE A 34 -10.26 -1.58 -6.11
C ILE A 34 -10.08 -0.42 -7.08
N LEU A 35 -9.93 0.80 -6.57
CA LEU A 35 -9.77 1.99 -7.42
C LEU A 35 -8.58 1.80 -8.37
N ARG A 36 -8.72 2.27 -9.62
CA ARG A 36 -7.74 2.05 -10.69
C ARG A 36 -6.85 3.25 -10.94
N GLU A 37 -7.35 4.43 -10.61
CA GLU A 37 -6.71 5.72 -10.85
C GLU A 37 -5.89 6.21 -9.64
N TYR A 38 -5.96 5.50 -8.52
CA TYR A 38 -5.33 5.88 -7.25
C TYR A 38 -4.52 4.71 -6.68
N GLY A 39 -3.39 5.03 -6.07
CA GLY A 39 -2.42 4.08 -5.59
C GLY A 39 -1.39 4.76 -4.72
N GLY A 40 -0.56 3.96 -4.07
CA GLY A 40 0.55 4.45 -3.27
C GLY A 40 1.64 5.12 -4.09
N HIS A 41 2.63 5.60 -3.38
CA HIS A 41 3.71 6.39 -3.96
C HIS A 41 4.98 6.29 -3.12
N GLY A 42 6.11 6.69 -3.70
CA GLY A 42 7.27 7.07 -2.91
C GLY A 42 6.96 8.32 -2.09
N ILE A 43 7.50 8.39 -0.88
CA ILE A 43 7.33 9.53 0.03
C ILE A 43 8.66 9.88 0.69
N GLY A 44 8.93 11.16 0.92
CA GLY A 44 10.17 11.59 1.58
C GLY A 44 10.44 13.07 1.40
N THR A 45 11.33 13.41 0.46
CA THR A 45 11.66 14.79 0.12
C THR A 45 10.51 15.51 -0.59
N GLU A 46 9.62 14.75 -1.20
CA GLU A 46 8.38 15.23 -1.80
C GLU A 46 7.18 14.46 -1.23
N MET A 47 6.01 15.09 -1.25
CA MET A 47 4.77 14.50 -0.75
C MET A 47 4.38 13.27 -1.58
N HIS A 48 4.44 13.38 -2.91
CA HIS A 48 4.28 12.29 -3.85
C HIS A 48 5.49 12.26 -4.78
N GLN A 49 6.19 11.13 -4.84
CA GLN A 49 7.28 10.89 -5.77
C GLN A 49 7.24 9.45 -6.28
N GLU A 50 8.01 9.16 -7.33
CA GLU A 50 8.15 7.79 -7.79
C GLU A 50 8.70 6.86 -6.69
N PRO A 51 8.32 5.57 -6.68
CA PRO A 51 7.45 4.91 -7.66
C PRO A 51 5.96 5.02 -7.34
N HIS A 52 5.10 5.09 -8.36
CA HIS A 52 3.65 4.85 -8.19
C HIS A 52 3.32 3.37 -7.95
N ILE A 53 2.45 3.08 -6.98
CA ILE A 53 2.17 1.72 -6.48
C ILE A 53 0.68 1.42 -6.64
N LEU A 54 0.34 0.64 -7.66
CA LEU A 54 -1.02 0.17 -7.84
C LEU A 54 -1.43 -0.77 -6.71
N ASN A 55 -2.71 -0.75 -6.33
CA ASN A 55 -3.29 -1.65 -5.33
C ASN A 55 -3.75 -3.00 -5.93
N PHE A 56 -3.31 -3.31 -7.15
CA PHE A 56 -3.69 -4.49 -7.91
C PHE A 56 -2.66 -4.82 -8.98
N GLY A 57 -2.69 -6.05 -9.50
CA GLY A 57 -1.88 -6.47 -10.64
C GLY A 57 -1.02 -7.68 -10.33
N LYS A 58 -0.18 -8.02 -11.32
CA LYS A 58 0.68 -9.20 -11.26
C LYS A 58 1.96 -8.92 -10.48
N ALA A 59 2.38 -9.88 -9.67
CA ALA A 59 3.68 -9.87 -8.97
C ALA A 59 4.87 -9.88 -9.96
N GLY A 60 6.06 -9.55 -9.46
CA GLY A 60 7.34 -9.73 -10.14
C GLY A 60 7.75 -8.64 -11.12
N ASN A 61 7.10 -7.46 -11.11
CA ASN A 61 7.38 -6.36 -12.04
C ASN A 61 7.76 -5.07 -11.31
N GLY A 62 8.32 -4.12 -12.07
CA GLY A 62 8.68 -2.79 -11.57
C GLY A 62 10.06 -2.74 -10.91
N PRO A 63 10.39 -1.60 -10.29
CA PRO A 63 11.67 -1.41 -9.62
C PRO A 63 11.84 -2.40 -8.47
N GLU A 64 13.10 -2.68 -8.15
CA GLU A 64 13.45 -3.42 -6.96
C GLU A 64 13.31 -2.54 -5.72
N ILE A 65 12.77 -3.11 -4.65
CA ILE A 65 12.64 -2.46 -3.35
C ILE A 65 14.01 -2.51 -2.67
N MET A 66 14.57 -1.34 -2.34
CA MET A 66 15.94 -1.22 -1.82
C MET A 66 15.97 -0.54 -0.44
N ILE A 67 17.07 -0.75 0.28
CA ILE A 67 17.39 -0.02 1.51
C ILE A 67 17.29 1.49 1.28
N GLY A 68 16.66 2.20 2.21
CA GLY A 68 16.44 3.64 2.16
C GLY A 68 15.19 4.08 1.41
N MET A 69 14.48 3.18 0.72
CA MET A 69 13.18 3.51 0.14
C MET A 69 12.15 3.72 1.25
N ALA A 70 11.33 4.77 1.09
CA ALA A 70 10.14 5.03 1.89
C ALA A 70 8.93 5.14 0.97
N LEU A 71 7.87 4.39 1.29
CA LEU A 71 6.72 4.18 0.42
C LEU A 71 5.43 4.32 1.24
N ALA A 72 4.43 4.99 0.67
CA ALA A 72 3.06 5.02 1.15
C ALA A 72 2.27 3.87 0.51
N ILE A 73 1.60 3.06 1.33
CA ILE A 73 0.73 1.98 0.88
C ILE A 73 -0.70 2.30 1.31
N GLU A 74 -1.57 2.54 0.33
CA GLU A 74 -2.86 3.20 0.52
C GLU A 74 -4.00 2.56 -0.30
N PRO A 75 -4.41 1.32 0.01
CA PRO A 75 -5.51 0.69 -0.71
C PRO A 75 -6.84 1.39 -0.44
N MET A 76 -7.42 1.92 -1.52
CA MET A 76 -8.77 2.45 -1.57
C MET A 76 -9.71 1.40 -2.17
N ILE A 77 -10.69 0.96 -1.40
CA ILE A 77 -11.63 -0.09 -1.78
C ILE A 77 -13.08 0.36 -1.68
N THR A 78 -13.96 -0.22 -2.49
CA THR A 78 -15.39 0.07 -2.49
C THR A 78 -16.21 -1.19 -2.27
N ARG A 79 -17.39 -1.04 -1.66
CA ARG A 79 -18.37 -2.15 -1.56
C ARG A 79 -18.94 -2.58 -2.92
N GLY A 80 -18.94 -1.68 -3.91
CA GLY A 80 -19.50 -1.90 -5.23
C GLY A 80 -18.41 -2.12 -6.28
N THR A 81 -18.42 -1.27 -7.30
CA THR A 81 -17.48 -1.27 -8.43
C THR A 81 -16.27 -0.38 -8.16
N ASP A 82 -15.21 -0.56 -8.94
CA ASP A 82 -14.01 0.28 -8.94
C ASP A 82 -14.23 1.67 -9.55
N LYS A 83 -15.38 1.90 -10.19
CA LYS A 83 -15.66 3.12 -10.93
C LYS A 83 -15.92 4.31 -10.01
N THR A 84 -15.16 5.37 -10.25
CA THR A 84 -15.28 6.64 -9.53
C THR A 84 -15.53 7.80 -10.48
N LYS A 85 -15.86 8.96 -9.91
CA LYS A 85 -15.85 10.25 -10.59
C LYS A 85 -15.38 11.34 -9.64
N VAL A 86 -14.72 12.35 -10.18
CA VAL A 86 -14.39 13.59 -9.47
C VAL A 86 -15.61 14.52 -9.52
N LEU A 87 -15.92 15.18 -8.41
CA LEU A 87 -17.00 16.16 -8.33
C LEU A 87 -16.57 17.51 -8.92
N SER A 88 -17.51 18.46 -8.97
CA SER A 88 -17.29 19.80 -9.54
C SER A 88 -16.36 20.68 -8.71
N ASP A 89 -15.89 20.21 -7.56
CA ASP A 89 -14.83 20.86 -6.79
C ASP A 89 -13.43 20.43 -7.24
N ASP A 90 -13.33 19.59 -8.27
CA ASP A 90 -12.09 19.04 -8.83
C ASP A 90 -11.25 18.17 -7.86
N TRP A 91 -11.80 17.85 -6.68
CA TRP A 91 -11.07 17.11 -5.62
C TRP A 91 -11.84 15.91 -5.09
N THR A 92 -13.12 16.07 -4.80
CA THR A 92 -13.88 15.03 -4.11
C THR A 92 -14.12 13.87 -5.07
N VAL A 93 -13.59 12.70 -4.72
CA VAL A 93 -13.78 11.45 -5.47
C VAL A 93 -14.94 10.68 -4.86
N VAL A 94 -15.94 10.33 -5.69
CA VAL A 94 -17.08 9.53 -5.25
C VAL A 94 -17.27 8.29 -6.13
N THR A 95 -17.83 7.23 -5.56
CA THR A 95 -18.23 6.04 -6.31
C THR A 95 -19.38 6.38 -7.25
N THR A 96 -19.37 5.83 -8.47
CA THR A 96 -20.47 6.06 -9.43
C THR A 96 -21.76 5.33 -9.04
N ASP A 97 -21.62 4.24 -8.29
CA ASP A 97 -22.73 3.42 -7.80
C ASP A 97 -23.24 3.81 -6.39
N LYS A 98 -22.68 4.87 -5.80
CA LYS A 98 -23.00 5.38 -4.44
C LYS A 98 -22.68 4.39 -3.31
N SER A 99 -21.94 3.32 -3.59
CA SER A 99 -21.47 2.41 -2.56
C SER A 99 -20.43 3.09 -1.65
N ARG A 100 -20.28 2.59 -0.43
CA ARG A 100 -19.29 3.11 0.52
C ARG A 100 -17.87 2.72 0.10
N GLY A 101 -16.96 3.68 0.20
CA GLY A 101 -15.52 3.46 0.13
C GLY A 101 -14.90 3.32 1.52
N ALA A 102 -13.74 2.66 1.57
CA ALA A 102 -12.86 2.64 2.73
C ALA A 102 -11.42 2.83 2.26
N HIS A 103 -10.64 3.55 3.05
CA HIS A 103 -9.24 3.87 2.76
C HIS A 103 -8.46 3.81 4.06
N PHE A 104 -7.27 3.20 4.01
CA PHE A 104 -6.26 3.22 5.04
C PHE A 104 -4.90 3.39 4.38
N GLU A 105 -4.02 4.14 5.03
CA GLU A 105 -2.67 4.40 4.56
C GLU A 105 -1.67 4.21 5.70
N ASN A 106 -0.50 3.68 5.35
CA ASN A 106 0.68 3.77 6.18
C ASN A 106 1.90 4.02 5.29
N SER A 107 2.84 4.82 5.81
CA SER A 107 4.18 4.93 5.23
C SER A 107 5.13 3.99 5.94
N PHE A 108 5.95 3.27 5.18
CA PHE A 108 7.01 2.42 5.73
C PHE A 108 8.32 2.68 5.00
N ALA A 109 9.43 2.36 5.65
CA ALA A 109 10.75 2.43 5.07
C ALA A 109 11.49 1.09 5.18
N ILE A 110 12.40 0.83 4.24
CA ILE A 110 13.39 -0.25 4.37
C ILE A 110 14.65 0.33 5.01
N LEU A 111 14.98 -0.18 6.19
CA LEU A 111 16.07 0.35 7.01
C LEU A 111 17.43 -0.27 6.62
N PRO A 112 18.57 0.26 7.12
CA PRO A 112 19.90 -0.23 6.77
C PRO A 112 20.16 -1.73 7.01
N ASP A 113 19.39 -2.37 7.88
CA ASP A 113 19.42 -3.81 8.15
C ASP A 113 18.58 -4.65 7.16
N GLY A 114 17.97 -4.00 6.16
CA GLY A 114 17.12 -4.61 5.15
C GLY A 114 15.69 -4.91 5.62
N LYS A 115 15.33 -4.55 6.86
CA LYS A 115 14.00 -4.82 7.44
C LYS A 115 13.08 -3.61 7.32
N PRO A 116 11.77 -3.82 7.18
CA PRO A 116 10.80 -2.73 7.15
C PRO A 116 10.60 -2.11 8.54
N PHE A 117 10.25 -0.83 8.59
CA PHE A 117 9.66 -0.16 9.75
C PHE A 117 8.51 0.72 9.27
N VAL A 118 7.33 0.60 9.90
CA VAL A 118 6.16 1.41 9.56
C VAL A 118 6.18 2.70 10.36
N LEU A 119 6.49 3.80 9.68
CA LEU A 119 6.76 5.12 10.27
C LEU A 119 5.52 5.76 10.91
N THR A 120 4.34 5.36 10.44
CA THR A 120 3.04 5.90 10.88
C THR A 120 2.29 4.94 11.82
N ALA A 121 2.96 3.90 12.33
CA ALA A 121 2.42 2.99 13.33
C ALA A 121 3.14 3.15 14.68
N HIS A 122 2.41 3.13 15.79
CA HIS A 122 2.97 3.36 17.14
C HIS A 122 4.06 2.36 17.55
N ASP A 123 4.00 1.12 17.06
CA ASP A 123 4.95 0.05 17.38
C ASP A 123 5.88 -0.28 16.20
N GLY A 124 5.98 0.62 15.20
CA GLY A 124 6.74 0.38 13.97
C GLY A 124 6.13 -0.69 13.07
N GLY A 125 4.90 -1.13 13.33
CA GLY A 125 4.22 -2.23 12.63
C GLY A 125 4.53 -3.62 13.21
N LYS A 126 5.17 -3.70 14.39
CA LYS A 126 5.61 -4.97 14.99
C LYS A 126 4.49 -5.99 15.15
N ALA A 127 3.34 -5.58 15.67
CA ALA A 127 2.21 -6.50 15.90
C ALA A 127 1.63 -7.03 14.58
N GLU A 128 1.32 -6.13 13.65
CA GLU A 128 0.64 -6.46 12.38
C GLU A 128 1.56 -7.20 11.40
N LEU A 129 2.81 -6.76 11.26
CA LEU A 129 3.80 -7.44 10.41
C LEU A 129 4.28 -8.75 11.05
N GLY A 130 4.42 -8.80 12.37
CA GLY A 130 4.76 -10.04 13.10
C GLY A 130 3.70 -11.14 12.91
N ALA A 131 2.41 -10.77 12.90
CA ALA A 131 1.31 -11.70 12.60
C ALA A 131 1.38 -12.26 11.17
N LEU A 132 2.08 -11.57 10.25
CA LEU A 132 2.33 -11.99 8.87
C LEU A 132 3.71 -12.63 8.68
N GLY A 133 4.45 -12.90 9.77
CA GLY A 133 5.77 -13.52 9.73
C GLY A 133 6.88 -12.59 9.22
N VAL A 134 6.68 -11.27 9.32
CA VAL A 134 7.67 -10.26 8.92
C VAL A 134 8.28 -9.63 10.17
N GLU A 135 9.60 -9.70 10.27
CA GLU A 135 10.37 -9.04 11.31
C GLU A 135 10.62 -7.57 10.93
N ILE A 136 10.38 -6.64 11.87
CA ILE A 136 10.65 -5.21 11.65
C ILE A 136 12.06 -4.83 12.06
N SER A 137 12.55 -3.69 11.57
CA SER A 137 13.81 -3.11 12.03
C SER A 137 13.70 -2.62 13.47
N SER A 138 14.77 -2.79 14.25
CA SER A 138 14.91 -2.21 15.60
C SER A 138 15.78 -0.94 15.60
N LEU A 139 16.11 -0.39 14.43
CA LEU A 139 17.01 0.76 14.33
C LEU A 139 16.33 2.10 14.67
N LEU A 140 14.99 2.13 14.73
CA LEU A 140 14.18 3.31 15.07
C LEU A 140 13.41 3.14 16.39
N THR A 141 13.66 2.07 17.15
CA THR A 141 13.02 1.76 18.44
C THR A 141 13.87 2.14 19.64
#